data_AF-A0A817MA59-F1
#
_entry.id   AF-A0A817MA59-F1
#
_cell.length_a   1.000
_cell.length_b   1.000
_cell.length_c   1.000
_cell.angle_alpha   90.00
_cell.angle_beta   90.00
_cell.angle_gamma   90.00
#
_symmetry.space_group_name_H-M   'P 1'
#
loop_
_entity.id
_entity.type
_entity.pdbx_description
1 polymer ?
#
loop_
_entity_poly.entity_id
_entity_poly.type
_entity_poly.pdbx_seq_one_letter_code
_entity_poly.pdbx_strand_id
1 'polypeptide(L)'
;IQCYEMVNAIRDIYKQQNHHTFPPLYGDTDEPSHYIQPIDMAHRALIQKHNLNAKNLLLINFNLATDGTGLRQHIWRKMCLKKNRVPFATCLKKSSGVDMSHLSNIYSRNREYSFWLSPRGNGIDCHRTWEALYLDAIPIVWNSSLNILYEHLPVVIIQNYTEITETFLREKLHEISMKKYYQMNQTYQFEKLRNSYWRQLILSKSRHSMTNNNIRLNRCWRARTSTRSSLFSFFS
;
A
#
# COMPACT_ATOMS: atom_id res chain seq x y z
N ILE A 1 7.71 -6.58 9.89
CA ILE A 1 8.48 -5.77 8.92
C ILE A 1 8.58 -4.38 9.53
N GLN A 2 9.79 -3.87 9.73
CA GLN A 2 9.98 -2.49 10.18
C GLN A 2 9.81 -1.53 8.98
N CYS A 3 9.35 -0.30 9.21
CA CYS A 3 9.07 0.67 8.13
C CYS A 3 10.29 0.95 7.23
N TYR A 4 11.49 0.98 7.83
CA TYR A 4 12.74 1.23 7.10
C TYR A 4 13.02 0.18 6.02
N GLU A 5 12.85 -1.10 6.35
CA GLU A 5 13.09 -2.21 5.43
C GLU A 5 12.12 -2.21 4.24
N MET A 6 10.85 -1.90 4.51
CA MET A 6 9.84 -1.75 3.46
C MET A 6 10.22 -0.64 2.48
N VAL A 7 10.64 0.53 3.00
CA VAL A 7 11.06 1.67 2.17
C VAL A 7 12.26 1.32 1.30
N ASN A 8 13.25 0.61 1.86
CA ASN A 8 14.43 0.19 1.10
C ASN A 8 14.09 -0.79 -0.03
N ALA A 9 13.27 -1.81 0.27
CA ALA A 9 12.84 -2.76 -0.75
C ALA A 9 12.05 -2.09 -1.88
N ILE A 10 11.15 -1.14 -1.57
CA ILE A 10 10.44 -0.37 -2.59
C ILE A 10 11.44 0.45 -3.43
N ARG A 11 12.40 1.12 -2.79
CA ARG A 11 13.42 1.92 -3.49
C ARG A 11 14.25 1.06 -4.44
N ASP A 12 14.62 -0.15 -4.03
CA ASP A 12 15.44 -1.04 -4.85
C ASP A 12 14.72 -1.53 -6.11
N ILE A 13 13.40 -1.76 -6.05
CA ILE A 13 12.58 -2.11 -7.23
C ILE A 13 12.61 -0.99 -8.26
N TYR A 14 12.42 0.25 -7.81
CA TYR A 14 12.32 1.35 -8.74
C TYR A 14 13.68 1.83 -9.28
N LYS A 15 14.78 1.65 -8.51
CA LYS A 15 16.14 1.87 -9.03
C LYS A 15 16.46 1.03 -10.26
N GLN A 16 15.78 -0.11 -10.45
CA GLN A 16 15.97 -1.00 -11.60
C GLN A 16 15.27 -0.50 -12.87
N GLN A 17 14.46 0.58 -12.81
CA GLN A 17 13.73 1.10 -13.97
C GLN A 17 14.56 2.17 -14.71
N ASN A 18 14.94 1.89 -15.96
CA ASN A 18 15.90 2.67 -16.76
C ASN A 18 15.42 4.04 -17.30
N HIS A 19 14.22 4.51 -16.95
CA HIS A 19 13.69 5.77 -17.50
C HIS A 19 12.88 6.55 -16.47
N HIS A 20 13.53 7.28 -15.57
CA HIS A 20 12.95 8.52 -15.04
C HIS A 20 14.04 9.57 -14.78
N THR A 21 13.87 10.73 -15.40
CA THR A 21 14.57 11.98 -15.09
C THR A 21 14.31 12.34 -13.63
N PHE A 22 15.39 12.58 -12.88
CA PHE A 22 15.33 12.99 -11.48
C PHE A 22 14.91 14.47 -11.38
N PRO A 23 13.75 14.80 -10.78
CA PRO A 23 13.43 16.18 -10.44
C PRO A 23 14.33 16.66 -9.28
N PRO A 24 14.64 17.96 -9.20
CA PRO A 24 15.64 18.50 -8.28
C PRO A 24 15.25 18.29 -6.80
N LEU A 25 16.30 18.13 -5.99
CA LEU A 25 16.25 17.94 -4.54
C LEU A 25 15.91 19.24 -3.77
N TYR A 26 15.45 19.04 -2.53
CA TYR A 26 15.21 19.95 -1.38
C TYR A 26 13.76 20.44 -1.18
N GLY A 27 13.21 20.54 0.06
CA GLY A 27 13.68 20.18 1.39
C GLY A 27 12.55 20.23 2.44
N ASP A 28 12.45 19.22 3.30
CA ASP A 28 11.73 19.20 4.59
C ASP A 28 12.30 18.01 5.39
N THR A 29 12.52 18.19 6.69
CA THR A 29 13.42 17.38 7.56
C THR A 29 13.14 15.87 7.68
N ASP A 30 12.07 15.35 7.08
CA ASP A 30 11.48 14.06 7.45
C ASP A 30 11.27 13.08 6.28
N GLU A 31 11.62 13.43 5.04
CA GLU A 31 11.47 12.52 3.88
C GLU A 31 12.79 12.33 3.11
N PRO A 32 13.23 11.09 2.84
CA PRO A 32 14.37 10.83 1.97
C PRO A 32 14.13 11.44 0.59
N SER A 33 15.16 12.06 0.02
CA SER A 33 15.16 12.51 -1.37
C SER A 33 14.84 11.33 -2.31
N HIS A 34 14.15 11.62 -3.42
CA HIS A 34 13.72 10.66 -4.47
C HIS A 34 12.42 9.87 -4.16
N TYR A 35 11.33 10.59 -3.85
CA TYR A 35 9.99 10.00 -3.90
C TYR A 35 9.61 9.67 -5.34
N ILE A 36 9.20 8.43 -5.56
CA ILE A 36 8.74 7.95 -6.86
C ILE A 36 7.23 7.96 -6.79
N GLN A 37 6.63 8.98 -7.42
CA GLN A 37 5.19 8.96 -7.62
C GLN A 37 4.86 7.73 -8.46
N PRO A 38 3.82 6.96 -8.11
CA PRO A 38 3.31 5.89 -8.97
C PRO A 38 2.67 6.51 -10.23
N ILE A 39 3.50 7.00 -11.16
CA ILE A 39 3.10 7.54 -12.47
C ILE A 39 2.61 6.39 -13.37
N ASP A 40 2.81 5.13 -12.95
CA ASP A 40 2.80 3.97 -13.81
C ASP A 40 1.62 3.02 -13.55
N MET A 41 0.83 3.21 -12.48
CA MET A 41 -0.31 2.34 -12.13
C MET A 41 -1.31 2.13 -13.29
N ALA A 42 -1.82 3.19 -13.92
CA ALA A 42 -2.66 3.01 -15.11
C ALA A 42 -1.89 2.62 -16.37
N HIS A 43 -0.60 2.92 -16.50
CA HIS A 43 0.14 2.52 -17.70
C HIS A 43 0.33 1.01 -17.71
N ARG A 44 0.65 0.41 -16.56
CA ARG A 44 0.67 -1.03 -16.37
C ARG A 44 -0.70 -1.66 -16.55
N ALA A 45 -1.75 -1.14 -15.89
CA ALA A 45 -3.12 -1.66 -16.04
C ALA A 45 -3.64 -1.61 -17.49
N LEU A 46 -3.26 -0.57 -18.26
CA LEU A 46 -3.59 -0.42 -19.69
C LEU A 46 -2.77 -1.36 -20.58
N ILE A 47 -1.45 -1.49 -20.36
CA ILE A 47 -0.59 -2.43 -21.11
C ILE A 47 -1.00 -3.88 -20.83
N GLN A 48 -1.33 -4.18 -19.57
CA GLN A 48 -1.74 -5.50 -19.12
C GLN A 48 -3.11 -5.91 -19.69
N LYS A 49 -4.00 -4.98 -20.08
CA LYS A 49 -5.33 -5.30 -20.65
C LYS A 49 -5.27 -6.30 -21.83
N HIS A 50 -4.19 -6.27 -22.62
CA HIS A 50 -4.01 -7.14 -23.79
C HIS A 50 -3.19 -8.42 -23.52
N ASN A 51 -2.53 -8.56 -22.36
CA ASN A 51 -1.61 -9.67 -22.05
C ASN A 51 -1.74 -10.25 -20.63
N LEU A 52 -2.77 -9.88 -19.87
CA LEU A 52 -3.01 -10.44 -18.54
C LEU A 52 -3.34 -11.92 -18.62
N ASN A 53 -2.37 -12.74 -18.22
CA ASN A 53 -2.66 -14.08 -17.76
C ASN A 53 -3.69 -13.95 -16.62
N ALA A 54 -4.86 -14.60 -16.76
CA ALA A 54 -5.93 -14.51 -15.77
C ALA A 54 -5.42 -14.80 -14.34
N LYS A 55 -4.38 -15.63 -14.20
CA LYS A 55 -3.72 -15.96 -12.92
C LYS A 55 -3.06 -14.80 -12.19
N ASN A 56 -2.74 -13.71 -12.90
CA ASN A 56 -2.08 -12.52 -12.36
C ASN A 56 -3.07 -11.43 -11.92
N LEU A 57 -4.38 -11.72 -11.88
CA LEU A 57 -5.36 -10.71 -11.52
C LEU A 57 -5.34 -10.39 -10.03
N LEU A 58 -5.38 -11.41 -9.16
CA LEU A 58 -5.48 -11.24 -7.71
C LEU A 58 -4.35 -11.94 -6.94
N LEU A 59 -3.64 -11.20 -6.08
CA LEU A 59 -2.70 -11.73 -5.12
C LEU A 59 -3.33 -11.88 -3.72
N ILE A 60 -3.25 -13.09 -3.16
CA ILE A 60 -3.63 -13.39 -1.78
C ILE A 60 -2.37 -13.83 -1.01
N ASN A 61 -1.79 -12.92 -0.22
CA ASN A 61 -0.49 -13.15 0.44
C ASN A 61 -0.47 -12.70 1.92
N PHE A 62 -1.44 -13.12 2.73
CA PHE A 62 -1.52 -12.71 4.14
C PHE A 62 -1.32 -13.87 5.12
N ASN A 63 -0.91 -13.53 6.36
CA ASN A 63 -0.92 -14.48 7.46
C ASN A 63 -2.37 -14.68 7.91
N LEU A 64 -2.77 -15.94 8.06
CA LEU A 64 -4.13 -16.38 8.36
C LEU A 64 -4.57 -16.14 9.81
N ALA A 65 -3.64 -16.01 10.75
CA ALA A 65 -3.95 -15.95 12.18
C ALA A 65 -4.00 -14.51 12.73
N THR A 66 -3.57 -13.51 11.96
CA THR A 66 -3.35 -12.16 12.48
C THR A 66 -4.59 -11.27 12.38
N ASP A 67 -5.81 -11.78 12.23
CA ASP A 67 -7.01 -10.93 12.18
C ASP A 67 -7.94 -11.11 13.38
N GLY A 68 -7.64 -12.06 14.28
CA GLY A 68 -8.41 -12.34 15.50
C GLY A 68 -9.84 -12.85 15.30
N THR A 69 -10.37 -12.81 14.08
CA THR A 69 -11.80 -13.07 13.81
C THR A 69 -12.06 -14.22 12.83
N GLY A 70 -11.00 -14.78 12.24
CA GLY A 70 -11.10 -15.86 11.27
C GLY A 70 -11.49 -15.42 9.85
N LEU A 71 -11.60 -14.12 9.55
CA LEU A 71 -11.89 -13.61 8.22
C LEU A 71 -10.85 -14.11 7.21
N ARG A 72 -9.56 -14.02 7.55
CA ARG A 72 -8.47 -14.45 6.68
C ARG A 72 -8.47 -15.96 6.44
N GLN A 73 -8.78 -16.74 7.47
CA GLN A 73 -8.92 -18.20 7.35
C GLN A 73 -10.11 -18.56 6.45
N HIS A 74 -11.23 -17.87 6.62
CA HIS A 74 -12.43 -18.10 5.80
C HIS A 74 -12.18 -17.78 4.32
N ILE A 75 -11.58 -16.63 4.01
CA ILE A 75 -11.18 -16.27 2.64
C ILE A 75 -10.24 -17.34 2.06
N TRP A 76 -9.21 -17.73 2.80
CA TRP A 76 -8.25 -18.73 2.33
C TRP A 76 -8.93 -20.08 2.02
N ARG A 77 -9.85 -20.51 2.87
CA ARG A 77 -10.64 -21.74 2.65
C ARG A 77 -11.49 -21.66 1.38
N LYS A 78 -12.03 -20.49 1.08
CA LYS A 78 -12.96 -20.25 -0.03
C LYS A 78 -12.27 -19.96 -1.36
N MET A 79 -11.04 -19.43 -1.36
CA MET A 79 -10.38 -18.99 -2.59
C MET A 79 -9.03 -19.67 -2.87
N CYS A 80 -8.37 -20.27 -1.87
CA CYS A 80 -6.99 -20.75 -1.99
C CYS A 80 -6.81 -22.26 -1.87
N LEU A 81 -7.71 -22.97 -1.17
CA LEU A 81 -7.66 -24.43 -1.06
C LEU A 81 -7.86 -25.08 -2.43
N LYS A 82 -7.14 -26.19 -2.70
CA LYS A 82 -7.12 -26.86 -4.01
C LYS A 82 -8.53 -27.12 -4.59
N LYS A 83 -9.50 -27.49 -3.74
CA LYS A 83 -10.89 -27.75 -4.14
C LYS A 83 -11.69 -26.49 -4.54
N ASN A 84 -11.34 -25.34 -3.98
CA ASN A 84 -12.06 -24.07 -4.16
C ASN A 84 -11.16 -22.99 -4.78
N ARG A 85 -10.05 -23.38 -5.40
CA ARG A 85 -9.06 -22.41 -5.89
C ARG A 85 -9.68 -21.66 -7.06
N VAL A 86 -9.84 -20.36 -6.90
CA VAL A 86 -10.32 -19.52 -8.01
C VAL A 86 -9.16 -19.32 -9.00
N PRO A 87 -9.41 -19.44 -10.32
CA PRO A 87 -8.34 -19.47 -11.33
C PRO A 87 -7.65 -18.11 -11.52
N PHE A 88 -8.33 -17.03 -11.16
CA PHE A 88 -7.84 -15.66 -11.28
C PHE A 88 -7.04 -15.17 -10.06
N ALA A 89 -6.88 -16.01 -9.02
CA ALA A 89 -6.12 -15.66 -7.83
C ALA A 89 -4.90 -16.55 -7.64
N THR A 90 -3.79 -15.93 -7.26
CA THR A 90 -2.60 -16.60 -6.78
C THR A 90 -2.48 -16.45 -5.27
N CYS A 91 -2.44 -17.60 -4.59
CA CYS A 91 -2.34 -17.65 -3.13
C CYS A 91 -0.94 -18.03 -2.68
N LEU A 92 -0.27 -17.12 -1.99
CA LEU A 92 1.06 -17.30 -1.42
C LEU A 92 0.95 -17.38 0.09
N LYS A 93 1.32 -18.53 0.66
CA LYS A 93 1.28 -18.72 2.11
C LYS A 93 2.43 -17.92 2.72
N LYS A 94 2.10 -16.97 3.59
CA LYS A 94 3.11 -16.21 4.34
C LYS A 94 3.48 -17.00 5.60
N SER A 95 4.69 -17.55 5.63
CA SER A 95 5.26 -18.14 6.84
C SER A 95 5.39 -17.07 7.93
N SER A 96 5.40 -17.48 9.19
CA SER A 96 5.79 -16.61 10.30
C SER A 96 7.24 -16.18 10.12
N GLY A 97 7.47 -14.86 10.06
CA GLY A 97 8.76 -14.28 9.68
C GLY A 97 8.84 -14.05 8.15
N VAL A 98 9.27 -12.86 7.77
CA VAL A 98 9.71 -12.58 6.40
C VAL A 98 11.20 -12.37 6.51
N ASP A 99 11.98 -13.15 5.76
CA ASP A 99 13.38 -12.83 5.58
C ASP A 99 13.47 -11.50 4.82
N MET A 100 13.98 -10.49 5.54
CA MET A 100 14.03 -9.12 5.05
C MET A 100 15.01 -8.98 3.88
N SER A 101 16.03 -9.85 3.80
CA SER A 101 17.03 -9.84 2.72
C SER A 101 16.41 -10.12 1.34
N HIS A 102 15.24 -10.77 1.29
CA HIS A 102 14.54 -11.11 0.06
C HIS A 102 13.32 -10.23 -0.23
N LEU A 103 13.12 -9.15 0.55
CA LEU A 103 11.90 -8.35 0.43
C LEU A 103 11.73 -7.69 -0.93
N SER A 104 12.82 -7.16 -1.52
CA SER A 104 12.80 -6.57 -2.87
C SER A 104 12.33 -7.60 -3.91
N ASN A 105 12.89 -8.82 -3.89
CA ASN A 105 12.47 -9.90 -4.80
C ASN A 105 11.00 -10.29 -4.60
N ILE A 106 10.53 -10.33 -3.35
CA ILE A 106 9.12 -10.61 -3.02
C ILE A 106 8.23 -9.52 -3.62
N TYR A 107 8.60 -8.25 -3.48
CA TYR A 107 7.85 -7.12 -4.01
C TYR A 107 7.88 -7.07 -5.54
N SER A 108 9.03 -7.30 -6.18
CA SER A 108 9.13 -7.42 -7.64
C SER A 108 8.17 -8.49 -8.17
N ARG A 109 8.14 -9.68 -7.55
CA ARG A 109 7.18 -10.73 -7.92
C ARG A 109 5.73 -10.32 -7.66
N ASN A 110 5.43 -9.71 -6.51
CA ASN A 110 4.06 -9.41 -6.12
C ASN A 110 3.48 -8.21 -6.91
N ARG A 111 4.33 -7.34 -7.45
CA ARG A 111 3.97 -6.20 -8.29
C ARG A 111 3.45 -6.61 -9.68
N GLU A 112 3.67 -7.86 -10.10
CA GLU A 112 3.09 -8.42 -11.32
C GLU A 112 1.56 -8.59 -11.27
N TYR A 113 0.97 -8.52 -10.07
CA TYR A 113 -0.46 -8.70 -9.86
C TYR A 113 -1.19 -7.35 -9.82
N SER A 114 -2.31 -7.25 -10.54
CA SER A 114 -3.09 -6.01 -10.59
C SER A 114 -3.76 -5.68 -9.24
N PHE A 115 -4.27 -6.70 -8.55
CA PHE A 115 -4.95 -6.53 -7.26
C PHE A 115 -4.24 -7.25 -6.11
N TRP A 116 -4.20 -6.62 -4.94
CA TRP A 116 -3.74 -7.22 -3.69
C TRP A 116 -4.88 -7.32 -2.69
N LEU A 117 -5.20 -8.52 -2.22
CA LEU A 117 -6.23 -8.69 -1.20
C LEU A 117 -5.70 -8.25 0.17
N SER A 118 -6.29 -7.19 0.74
CA SER A 118 -5.87 -6.56 1.99
C SER A 118 -6.98 -6.54 3.05
N PRO A 119 -7.39 -7.71 3.56
CA PRO A 119 -8.29 -7.78 4.70
C PRO A 119 -7.58 -7.25 5.94
N ARG A 120 -8.37 -6.73 6.88
CA ARG A 120 -7.88 -6.30 8.20
C ARG A 120 -6.98 -7.35 8.86
N GLY A 121 -5.99 -6.85 9.58
CA GLY A 121 -5.06 -7.66 10.37
C GLY A 121 -5.36 -7.49 11.85
N ASN A 122 -4.32 -7.32 12.66
CA ASN A 122 -4.48 -7.09 14.09
C ASN A 122 -5.25 -5.79 14.36
N GLY A 123 -5.18 -4.83 13.42
CA GLY A 123 -6.03 -3.65 13.36
C GLY A 123 -6.84 -3.60 12.07
N ILE A 124 -7.72 -2.60 11.98
CA ILE A 124 -8.54 -2.32 10.79
C ILE A 124 -7.63 -1.92 9.62
N ASP A 125 -6.57 -1.14 9.87
CA ASP A 125 -5.55 -0.82 8.87
C ASP A 125 -4.52 -1.95 8.70
N CYS A 126 -3.99 -2.08 7.49
CA CYS A 126 -2.96 -3.06 7.17
C CYS A 126 -1.85 -2.43 6.33
N HIS A 127 -0.58 -2.62 6.73
CA HIS A 127 0.59 -2.20 5.93
C HIS A 127 0.49 -2.64 4.46
N ARG A 128 -0.12 -3.80 4.20
CA ARG A 128 -0.31 -4.36 2.85
C ARG A 128 -1.10 -3.44 1.93
N THR A 129 -2.06 -2.68 2.47
CA THR A 129 -2.86 -1.71 1.69
C THR A 129 -1.94 -0.64 1.11
N TRP A 130 -1.06 -0.08 1.93
CA TRP A 130 -0.11 0.95 1.54
C TRP A 130 1.05 0.40 0.70
N GLU A 131 1.57 -0.78 1.04
CA GLU A 131 2.57 -1.51 0.23
C GLU A 131 2.06 -1.72 -1.21
N ALA A 132 0.81 -2.15 -1.39
CA ALA A 132 0.20 -2.32 -2.70
C ALA A 132 0.20 -1.01 -3.51
N LEU A 133 -0.24 0.09 -2.89
CA LEU A 133 -0.28 1.40 -3.53
C LEU A 133 1.11 1.91 -3.93
N TYR A 134 2.12 1.74 -3.07
CA TYR A 134 3.52 2.07 -3.41
C TYR A 134 4.08 1.19 -4.53
N LEU A 135 3.53 -0.01 -4.72
CA LEU A 135 3.96 -0.99 -5.71
C LEU A 135 3.07 -1.02 -6.95
N ASP A 136 2.32 0.04 -7.24
CA ASP A 136 1.41 0.13 -8.40
C ASP A 136 0.33 -0.97 -8.46
N ALA A 137 0.00 -1.59 -7.32
CA ALA A 137 -1.09 -2.56 -7.21
C ALA A 137 -2.32 -1.94 -6.53
N ILE A 138 -3.50 -2.42 -6.91
CA ILE A 138 -4.79 -1.92 -6.39
C ILE A 138 -5.18 -2.77 -5.16
N PRO A 139 -5.17 -2.23 -3.94
CA PRO A 139 -5.62 -2.98 -2.77
C PRO A 139 -7.14 -3.17 -2.79
N ILE A 140 -7.58 -4.37 -2.40
CA ILE A 140 -8.98 -4.69 -2.10
C ILE A 140 -9.14 -4.73 -0.59
N VAL A 141 -9.96 -3.84 -0.04
CA VAL A 141 -10.19 -3.67 1.40
C VAL A 141 -11.65 -3.82 1.75
N TRP A 142 -11.94 -4.13 3.02
CA TRP A 142 -13.30 -4.16 3.51
C TRP A 142 -13.77 -2.76 3.91
N ASN A 143 -15.03 -2.48 3.63
CA ASN A 143 -15.72 -1.28 4.08
C ASN A 143 -15.55 -1.08 5.59
N SER A 144 -15.07 0.09 6.00
CA SER A 144 -14.84 0.43 7.40
C SER A 144 -14.82 1.95 7.62
N SER A 145 -14.59 2.37 8.87
CA SER A 145 -14.36 3.78 9.19
C SER A 145 -13.11 4.37 8.52
N LEU A 146 -12.22 3.54 7.97
CA LEU A 146 -11.01 3.99 7.28
C LEU A 146 -11.23 4.37 5.82
N ASN A 147 -12.44 4.22 5.27
CA ASN A 147 -12.73 4.57 3.88
C ASN A 147 -12.33 6.00 3.51
N ILE A 148 -12.46 6.94 4.45
CA ILE A 148 -12.07 8.35 4.27
C ILE A 148 -10.57 8.50 3.95
N LEU A 149 -9.72 7.58 4.42
CA LEU A 149 -8.29 7.58 4.12
C LEU A 149 -8.01 7.19 2.67
N TYR A 150 -8.90 6.41 2.06
CA TYR A 150 -8.77 5.88 0.71
C TYR A 150 -9.47 6.75 -0.35
N GLU A 151 -10.14 7.82 0.07
CA GLU A 151 -10.80 8.74 -0.86
C GLU A 151 -9.80 9.29 -1.87
N HIS A 152 -10.17 9.31 -3.14
CA HIS A 152 -9.28 9.69 -4.26
C HIS A 152 -7.98 8.88 -4.35
N LEU A 153 -7.92 7.67 -3.78
CA LEU A 153 -6.88 6.67 -4.06
C LEU A 153 -7.47 5.49 -4.86
N PRO A 154 -6.64 4.79 -5.63
CA PRO A 154 -7.06 3.61 -6.40
C PRO A 154 -7.19 2.40 -5.46
N VAL A 155 -8.28 2.35 -4.70
CA VAL A 155 -8.59 1.29 -3.74
C VAL A 155 -9.98 0.73 -4.05
N VAL A 156 -10.12 -0.60 -4.05
CA VAL A 156 -11.41 -1.26 -4.20
C VAL A 156 -11.95 -1.60 -2.81
N ILE A 157 -13.08 -1.00 -2.46
CA ILE A 157 -13.77 -1.23 -1.19
C ILE A 157 -14.91 -2.20 -1.42
N ILE A 158 -14.95 -3.30 -0.67
CA ILE A 158 -15.99 -4.35 -0.73
C ILE A 158 -16.69 -4.49 0.62
N GLN A 159 -17.93 -4.99 0.62
CA GLN A 159 -18.63 -5.38 1.85
C GLN A 159 -18.31 -6.85 2.22
N ASN A 160 -18.22 -7.72 1.21
CA ASN A 160 -18.05 -9.15 1.36
C ASN A 160 -17.09 -9.74 0.33
N TYR A 161 -16.35 -10.79 0.72
CA TYR A 161 -15.44 -11.50 -0.19
C TYR A 161 -16.16 -12.12 -1.40
N THR A 162 -17.47 -12.38 -1.31
CA THR A 162 -18.26 -12.94 -2.41
C THR A 162 -18.37 -12.01 -3.61
N GLU A 163 -18.15 -10.70 -3.42
CA GLU A 163 -18.09 -9.72 -4.52
C GLU A 163 -16.85 -9.93 -5.41
N ILE A 164 -15.81 -10.58 -4.87
CA ILE A 164 -14.54 -10.81 -5.57
C ILE A 164 -14.72 -11.92 -6.60
N THR A 165 -15.16 -11.52 -7.80
CA THR A 165 -15.25 -12.35 -8.99
C THR A 165 -14.30 -11.84 -10.07
N GLU A 166 -13.94 -12.68 -11.03
CA GLU A 166 -13.07 -12.27 -12.15
C GLU A 166 -13.67 -11.08 -12.91
N THR A 167 -14.96 -11.14 -13.22
CA THR A 167 -15.69 -10.07 -13.92
C THR A 167 -15.65 -8.76 -13.15
N PHE A 168 -15.98 -8.80 -11.85
CA PHE A 168 -15.93 -7.62 -10.98
C PHE A 168 -14.52 -6.98 -10.96
N LEU A 169 -13.47 -7.79 -10.83
CA LEU A 169 -12.09 -7.28 -10.82
C LEU A 169 -11.69 -6.67 -12.17
N ARG A 170 -12.10 -7.25 -13.30
CA ARG A 170 -11.84 -6.71 -14.63
C ARG A 170 -12.57 -5.38 -14.85
N GLU A 171 -13.82 -5.28 -14.41
CA GLU A 171 -14.59 -4.03 -14.45
C GLU A 171 -13.94 -2.95 -13.60
N LYS A 172 -13.52 -3.27 -12.36
CA LYS A 172 -12.81 -2.32 -11.50
C LYS A 172 -11.47 -1.90 -12.06
N LEU A 173 -10.73 -2.81 -12.67
CA LEU A 173 -9.48 -2.49 -13.34
C LEU A 173 -9.71 -1.51 -14.50
N HIS A 174 -10.78 -1.73 -15.28
CA HIS A 174 -11.18 -0.83 -16.36
C HIS A 174 -11.55 0.55 -15.81
N GLU A 175 -12.43 0.63 -14.82
CA GLU A 175 -12.86 1.87 -14.17
C GLU A 175 -11.67 2.72 -13.69
N ILE A 176 -10.76 2.08 -12.93
CA ILE A 176 -9.57 2.73 -12.37
C ILE A 176 -8.62 3.22 -13.48
N SER A 177 -8.44 2.42 -14.53
CA SER A 177 -7.60 2.77 -15.67
C SER A 177 -8.15 3.96 -16.45
N MET A 178 -9.46 3.97 -16.68
CA MET A 178 -10.15 5.04 -17.43
C MET A 178 -10.14 6.36 -16.67
N LYS A 179 -10.31 6.34 -15.34
CA LYS A 179 -10.24 7.53 -14.49
C LYS A 179 -8.90 8.27 -14.63
N LYS A 180 -7.80 7.53 -14.81
CA LYS A 180 -6.48 8.14 -15.05
C LYS A 180 -6.32 8.67 -16.47
N TYR A 181 -6.83 7.97 -17.49
CA TYR A 181 -6.62 8.36 -18.89
C TYR A 181 -7.40 9.62 -19.30
N TYR A 182 -8.66 9.75 -18.88
CA TYR A 182 -9.57 10.77 -19.42
C TYR A 182 -9.59 12.12 -18.68
N GLN A 183 -8.72 12.33 -17.69
CA GLN A 183 -8.59 13.63 -16.96
C GLN A 183 -9.95 14.27 -16.59
N MET A 184 -10.96 13.47 -16.23
CA MET A 184 -12.25 13.99 -15.79
C MET A 184 -12.13 14.53 -14.36
N ASN A 185 -11.49 15.70 -14.18
CA ASN A 185 -11.41 16.52 -12.96
C ASN A 185 -11.07 15.82 -11.62
N GLN A 186 -10.67 14.54 -11.63
CA GLN A 186 -10.34 13.77 -10.43
C GLN A 186 -9.12 12.87 -10.68
N THR A 187 -7.95 13.49 -10.66
CA THR A 187 -6.69 12.74 -10.54
C THR A 187 -6.63 12.03 -9.19
N TYR A 188 -6.00 10.86 -9.16
CA TYR A 188 -5.72 10.18 -7.89
C TYR A 188 -4.77 11.04 -7.05
N GLN A 189 -5.11 11.23 -5.78
CA GLN A 189 -4.39 12.03 -4.80
C GLN A 189 -3.23 11.23 -4.18
N PHE A 190 -2.26 10.85 -5.01
CA PHE A 190 -1.09 10.08 -4.56
C PHE A 190 -0.20 10.83 -3.55
N GLU A 191 -0.40 12.12 -3.34
CA GLU A 191 0.20 12.85 -2.22
C GLU A 191 -0.19 12.26 -0.86
N LYS A 192 -1.35 11.58 -0.74
CA LYS A 192 -1.77 10.87 0.46
C LYS A 192 -0.86 9.70 0.83
N LEU A 193 0.01 9.25 -0.07
CA LEU A 193 1.04 8.27 0.26
C LEU A 193 2.25 8.90 0.96
N ARG A 194 2.26 10.22 1.17
CA ARG A 194 3.39 10.94 1.78
C ARG A 194 3.12 11.23 3.25
N ASN A 195 4.13 11.01 4.09
CA ASN A 195 4.06 11.39 5.50
C ASN A 195 3.86 12.90 5.66
N SER A 196 4.49 13.69 4.78
CA SER A 196 4.34 15.15 4.71
C SER A 196 2.89 15.59 4.53
N TYR A 197 2.12 14.93 3.65
CA TYR A 197 0.69 15.24 3.48
C TYR A 197 -0.06 15.09 4.80
N TRP A 198 0.10 13.95 5.48
CA TRP A 198 -0.58 13.70 6.75
C TRP A 198 -0.11 14.63 7.85
N ARG A 199 1.20 14.92 7.93
CA ARG A 199 1.75 15.88 8.88
C ARG A 199 1.15 17.27 8.66
N GLN A 200 1.11 17.75 7.42
CA GLN A 200 0.50 19.05 7.08
C GLN A 200 -0.99 19.06 7.41
N LEU A 201 -1.73 17.99 7.07
CA LEU A 201 -3.14 17.86 7.40
C LEU A 201 -3.37 17.92 8.92
N ILE A 202 -2.63 17.14 9.72
CA ILE A 202 -2.72 17.15 11.18
C ILE A 202 -2.42 18.54 11.74
N LEU A 203 -1.36 19.18 11.27
CA LEU A 203 -0.98 20.53 11.70
C LEU A 203 -2.06 21.56 11.33
N SER A 204 -2.65 21.46 10.15
CA SER A 204 -3.72 22.36 9.69
C SER A 204 -5.02 22.24 10.50
N LYS A 205 -5.27 21.06 11.10
CA LYS A 205 -6.45 20.78 11.92
C LYS A 205 -6.20 20.96 13.42
N SER A 206 -4.94 21.07 13.83
CA SER A 206 -4.59 21.42 15.21
C SER A 206 -5.05 22.85 15.48
N ARG A 207 -5.84 23.06 16.54
CA ARG A 207 -6.28 24.39 17.03
C ARG A 207 -5.12 25.31 17.45
N HIS A 208 -3.88 24.85 17.39
CA HIS A 208 -2.67 25.67 17.52
C HIS A 208 -2.41 26.45 16.21
N SER A 209 -3.40 27.22 15.77
CA SER A 209 -3.21 28.21 14.72
C SER A 209 -2.34 29.34 15.27
N MET A 210 -1.15 29.50 14.68
CA MET A 210 -0.45 30.76 14.47
C MET A 210 -0.79 31.93 15.42
N THR A 211 -0.36 31.83 16.67
CA THR A 211 0.02 33.02 17.45
C THR A 211 1.48 32.85 17.84
N ASN A 212 2.31 33.74 17.29
CA ASN A 212 3.76 33.87 17.41
C ASN A 212 4.63 33.09 16.41
N ASN A 213 5.39 33.87 15.64
CA ASN A 213 6.60 33.57 14.87
C ASN A 213 7.76 33.00 15.72
N ASN A 214 7.46 32.19 16.73
CA ASN A 214 8.48 31.43 17.44
C ASN A 214 8.39 29.99 16.94
N ILE A 215 9.44 29.59 16.20
CA ILE A 215 9.72 28.23 15.76
C ILE A 215 9.70 27.31 17.00
N ARG A 216 8.52 26.86 17.40
CA ARG A 216 8.37 25.79 18.38
C ARG A 216 8.59 24.49 17.62
N LEU A 217 9.84 24.05 17.62
CA LEU A 217 10.23 22.68 17.29
C LEU A 217 9.33 21.72 18.10
N ASN A 218 8.33 21.15 17.44
CA ASN A 218 7.41 20.19 18.02
C ASN A 218 8.21 19.00 18.57
N ARG A 219 8.37 18.96 19.91
CA ARG A 219 9.17 17.94 20.61
C ARG A 219 8.63 16.51 20.43
N CYS A 220 7.39 16.34 19.98
CA CYS A 220 6.79 15.02 19.72
C CYS A 220 7.42 14.25 18.54
N TRP A 221 8.16 14.92 17.65
CA TRP A 221 8.71 14.29 16.43
C TRP A 221 10.24 14.22 16.40
N ARG A 222 10.94 14.62 17.47
CA ARG A 222 12.35 14.27 17.65
C ARG A 222 12.46 12.81 18.09
N ALA A 223 12.38 11.88 17.14
CA ALA A 223 13.07 10.60 17.31
C ALA A 223 14.55 10.94 17.53
N ARG A 224 15.05 10.72 18.75
CA ARG A 224 16.46 10.97 19.08
C ARG A 224 17.33 10.08 18.19
N THR A 225 17.97 10.68 17.20
CA THR A 225 19.22 10.15 16.66
C THR A 225 20.33 10.49 17.65
N SER A 226 20.54 9.62 18.64
CA SER A 226 21.82 9.57 19.34
C SER A 226 22.20 8.13 19.61
N THR A 227 23.37 7.79 19.10
CA THR A 227 24.15 6.59 19.32
C THR A 227 24.27 6.20 20.81
N ARG A 228 24.48 4.88 21.01
CA ARG A 228 24.84 4.13 22.24
C ARG A 228 23.72 3.60 23.14
N SER A 229 23.53 2.28 23.02
CA SER A 229 23.43 1.28 24.10
C SER A 229 22.86 1.73 25.45
N SER A 230 21.62 1.31 25.75
CA SER A 230 21.30 0.34 26.83
C SER A 230 19.81 0.42 27.19
N LEU A 231 19.26 -0.75 27.50
CA LEU A 231 18.03 -1.04 28.26
C LEU A 231 16.66 -0.86 27.57
N PHE A 232 16.19 -2.02 27.11
CA PHE A 232 14.79 -2.40 26.98
C PHE A 232 14.02 -2.19 28.29
N SER A 233 12.80 -1.65 28.20
CA SER A 233 11.56 -2.21 28.78
C SER A 233 10.42 -1.19 28.64
N PHE A 234 9.18 -1.69 28.63
CA PHE A 234 7.89 -1.00 28.51
C PHE A 234 7.38 -0.76 27.09
N PHE A 235 6.73 -1.78 26.52
CA PHE A 235 5.27 -1.90 26.51
C PHE A 235 4.90 -3.37 26.25
N SER A 236 4.15 -3.97 27.16
CA SER A 236 3.32 -5.17 26.97
C SER A 236 1.89 -4.77 27.28
#